data_AF-A0A820IPY6-F1
#
_entry.id   AF-A0A820IPY6-F1
#
_cell.length_a   1.000
_cell.length_b   1.000
_cell.length_c   1.000
_cell.angle_alpha   90.00
_cell.angle_beta   90.00
_cell.angle_gamma   90.00
#
_symmetry.space_group_name_H-M   'P 1'
#
loop_
_entity.id
_entity.type
_entity.pdbx_description
1 polymer ?
#
loop_
_entity_poly.entity_id
_entity_poly.type
_entity_poly.pdbx_seq_one_letter_code
_entity_poly.pdbx_strand_id
1 'polypeptide(L)'
;TYRILSSSFKYNCRGSYRSLAYFNVEQRNRVLYIDFLYDIPVSSQWQPHGHLYPIQIAQYGLSHWSRLELNSKNQQNKIYKFERIQPKENNYCSSWHRIKDEISLSNTYIHFTISSNCSLHFHFFNNNIELVYSTKTMHDLETLTKKIIPLKGSPRQVNRYMLIDIEKLMRKILFFRRDFIKIQICGDTQSSANQVIIGNQTLYDQQAFYSATRWLLNNQDLQTGCWFIHVKRNYGHHTQYHLRNPWCSAMAQGLFCWYK
;
A
#
# COMPACT_ATOMS: atom_id res chain seq x y z
N THR A 1 18.92 -20.75 -6.07
CA THR A 1 20.05 -20.01 -6.66
C THR A 1 20.11 -18.62 -6.05
N TYR A 2 21.15 -18.31 -5.27
CA TYR A 2 21.35 -16.96 -4.73
C TYR A 2 21.96 -16.08 -5.82
N ARG A 3 21.38 -14.90 -6.05
CA ARG A 3 21.93 -13.91 -6.98
C ARG A 3 22.61 -12.82 -6.16
N ILE A 4 23.93 -12.74 -6.26
CA ILE A 4 24.69 -11.64 -5.67
C ILE A 4 24.51 -10.43 -6.59
N LEU A 5 24.02 -9.32 -6.05
CA LEU A 5 23.94 -8.07 -6.81
C LEU A 5 25.31 -7.39 -6.74
N SER A 6 25.98 -7.29 -7.89
CA SER A 6 27.26 -6.57 -8.01
C SER A 6 27.00 -5.07 -7.94
N SER A 7 27.55 -4.38 -6.93
CA SER A 7 27.54 -2.91 -6.90
C SER A 7 28.80 -2.38 -7.56
N SER A 8 28.68 -1.80 -8.75
CA SER A 8 29.77 -1.12 -9.46
C SER A 8 30.00 0.32 -9.00
N PHE A 9 29.27 0.80 -7.98
CA PHE A 9 29.28 2.21 -7.56
C PHE A 9 29.52 2.39 -6.05
N LYS A 10 30.25 3.46 -5.70
CA LYS A 10 30.45 3.91 -4.32
C LYS A 10 29.10 4.33 -3.73
N TYR A 11 28.80 3.85 -2.53
CA TYR A 11 27.54 4.14 -1.85
C TYR A 11 27.35 5.64 -1.57
N ASN A 12 26.14 6.14 -1.83
CA ASN A 12 25.72 7.51 -1.54
C ASN A 12 24.48 7.46 -0.63
N CYS A 13 24.50 8.19 0.47
CA CYS A 13 23.38 8.27 1.42
C CYS A 13 22.10 8.87 0.83
N ARG A 14 22.20 9.66 -0.25
CA ARG A 14 21.04 10.23 -0.96
C ARG A 14 20.51 9.36 -2.10
N GLY A 15 21.26 8.34 -2.51
CA GLY A 15 20.92 7.48 -3.64
C GLY A 15 20.07 6.26 -3.25
N SER A 16 20.01 5.26 -4.13
CA SER A 16 19.35 3.98 -3.81
C SER A 16 19.97 3.30 -2.59
N TYR A 17 19.13 2.82 -1.67
CA TYR A 17 19.59 2.04 -0.52
C TYR A 17 19.96 0.62 -0.97
N ARG A 18 21.25 0.40 -1.23
CA ARG A 18 21.80 -0.91 -1.63
C ARG A 18 20.95 -1.51 -2.77
N SER A 19 20.39 -2.70 -2.55
CA SER A 19 19.56 -3.45 -3.48
C SER A 19 18.05 -3.35 -3.21
N LEU A 20 17.61 -2.49 -2.27
CA LEU A 20 16.21 -2.44 -1.84
C LEU A 20 15.23 -2.06 -2.96
N ALA A 21 15.68 -1.37 -4.00
CA ALA A 21 14.85 -1.04 -5.16
C ALA A 21 14.19 -2.27 -5.83
N TYR A 22 14.89 -3.42 -5.80
CA TYR A 22 14.43 -4.66 -6.43
C TYR A 22 13.53 -5.51 -5.55
N PHE A 23 13.27 -5.08 -4.31
CA PHE A 23 12.40 -5.81 -3.39
C PHE A 23 11.02 -5.16 -3.29
N ASN A 24 10.00 -5.97 -3.52
CA ASN A 24 8.61 -5.61 -3.22
C ASN A 24 8.30 -6.08 -1.80
N VAL A 25 8.38 -5.15 -0.85
CA VAL A 25 8.24 -5.47 0.59
C VAL A 25 6.81 -5.92 0.88
N GLU A 26 5.84 -5.27 0.26
CA GLU A 26 4.40 -5.51 0.35
C GLU A 26 3.98 -6.91 -0.13
N GLN A 27 4.73 -7.52 -1.06
CA GLN A 27 4.44 -8.86 -1.58
C GLN A 27 4.83 -9.98 -0.61
N ARG A 28 5.67 -9.72 0.39
CA ARG A 28 6.15 -10.77 1.29
C ARG A 28 4.98 -11.43 2.05
N ASN A 29 5.07 -12.73 2.29
CA ASN A 29 4.04 -13.51 2.97
C ASN A 29 3.74 -13.03 4.40
N ARG A 30 4.73 -12.44 5.07
CA ARG A 30 4.58 -11.85 6.41
C ARG A 30 3.90 -10.49 6.41
N VAL A 31 3.63 -9.89 5.25
CA VAL A 31 2.80 -8.69 5.14
C VAL A 31 1.36 -9.15 4.94
N LEU A 32 0.50 -8.85 5.91
CA LEU A 32 -0.91 -9.20 5.86
C LEU A 32 -1.66 -8.35 4.84
N TYR A 33 -1.49 -7.03 4.93
CA TYR A 33 -2.10 -6.03 4.05
C TYR A 33 -1.38 -4.68 4.25
N ILE A 34 -1.70 -3.72 3.41
CA ILE A 34 -1.31 -2.32 3.63
C ILE A 34 -2.40 -1.66 4.46
N ASP A 35 -2.03 -1.14 5.63
CA ASP A 35 -2.94 -0.53 6.58
C ASP A 35 -3.76 0.58 5.91
N PHE A 36 -5.08 0.54 6.08
CA PHE A 36 -5.98 1.50 5.45
C PHE A 36 -5.76 2.91 5.99
N LEU A 37 -5.40 3.12 7.25
CA LEU A 37 -5.27 4.46 7.83
C LEU A 37 -3.93 5.12 7.50
N TYR A 38 -2.85 4.36 7.60
CA TYR A 38 -1.49 4.89 7.54
C TYR A 38 -0.79 4.65 6.19
N ASP A 39 -1.37 3.88 5.26
CA ASP A 39 -0.74 3.49 3.99
C ASP A 39 0.65 2.80 4.19
N ILE A 40 0.79 1.98 5.23
CA ILE A 40 2.02 1.24 5.57
C ILE A 40 1.74 -0.25 5.78
N PRO A 41 2.72 -1.14 5.63
CA PRO A 41 2.46 -2.58 5.72
C PRO A 41 2.25 -3.06 7.17
N VAL A 42 1.23 -3.90 7.36
CA VAL A 42 0.96 -4.63 8.63
C VAL A 42 1.65 -5.99 8.58
N SER A 43 2.41 -6.32 9.63
CA SER A 43 3.19 -7.55 9.71
C SER A 43 2.49 -8.63 10.54
N SER A 44 2.42 -9.87 10.04
CA SER A 44 2.04 -11.05 10.84
C SER A 44 3.22 -11.70 11.56
N GLN A 45 4.43 -11.13 11.43
CA GLN A 45 5.63 -11.72 11.98
C GLN A 45 5.52 -11.86 13.51
N TRP A 46 5.55 -13.08 14.04
CA TRP A 46 5.39 -13.39 15.48
C TRP A 46 4.02 -13.08 16.10
N GLN A 47 3.13 -12.40 15.37
CA GLN A 47 1.76 -12.10 15.81
C GLN A 47 0.79 -12.28 14.62
N PRO A 48 0.02 -13.39 14.56
CA PRO A 48 -0.86 -13.69 13.42
C PRO A 48 -1.93 -12.62 13.14
N HIS A 49 -2.42 -11.95 14.18
CA HIS A 49 -3.43 -10.88 14.07
C HIS A 49 -2.90 -9.57 13.45
N GLY A 50 -1.59 -9.48 13.21
CA GLY A 50 -0.98 -8.29 12.65
C GLY A 50 -0.48 -7.32 13.72
N HIS A 51 0.61 -6.63 13.41
CA HIS A 51 1.14 -5.50 14.15
C HIS A 51 1.97 -4.60 13.22
N LEU A 52 2.11 -3.32 13.58
CA LEU A 52 2.99 -2.40 12.87
C LEU A 52 4.43 -2.69 13.29
N TYR A 53 5.26 -3.10 12.32
CA TYR A 53 6.63 -3.51 12.57
C TYR A 53 7.62 -2.49 11.98
N PRO A 54 8.35 -1.71 12.82
CA PRO A 54 9.18 -0.60 12.35
C PRO A 54 10.21 -0.97 11.28
N ILE A 55 10.84 -2.15 11.41
CA ILE A 55 11.83 -2.63 10.43
C ILE A 55 11.19 -2.83 9.05
N GLN A 56 10.00 -3.42 9.02
CA GLN A 56 9.27 -3.68 7.78
C GLN A 56 8.77 -2.38 7.15
N ILE A 57 8.30 -1.43 7.97
CA ILE A 57 7.84 -0.10 7.51
C ILE A 57 9.01 0.69 6.93
N ALA A 58 10.17 0.69 7.59
CA ALA A 58 11.38 1.33 7.09
C ALA A 58 11.88 0.66 5.80
N GLN A 59 11.88 -0.68 5.72
CA GLN A 59 12.23 -1.36 4.46
C GLN A 59 11.27 -1.03 3.32
N TYR A 60 9.98 -0.89 3.62
CA TYR A 60 8.96 -0.51 2.64
C TYR A 60 9.28 0.86 2.05
N GLY A 61 9.37 1.92 2.86
CA GLY A 61 9.67 3.26 2.33
C GLY A 61 11.03 3.34 1.63
N LEU A 62 12.09 2.72 2.17
CA LEU A 62 13.41 2.68 1.51
C LEU A 62 13.38 2.00 0.14
N SER A 63 12.57 0.94 -0.02
CA SER A 63 12.41 0.27 -1.30
C SER A 63 11.76 1.18 -2.35
N HIS A 64 10.74 1.95 -1.95
CA HIS A 64 10.07 2.91 -2.82
C HIS A 64 10.97 4.08 -3.19
N TRP A 65 11.70 4.65 -2.22
CA TRP A 65 12.70 5.69 -2.50
C TRP A 65 13.77 5.20 -3.47
N SER A 66 14.31 4.01 -3.23
CA SER A 66 15.33 3.42 -4.09
C SER A 66 14.81 3.20 -5.52
N ARG A 67 13.53 2.84 -5.68
CA ARG A 67 12.87 2.77 -6.99
C ARG A 67 12.76 4.14 -7.65
N LEU A 68 12.42 5.20 -6.92
CA LEU A 68 12.36 6.56 -7.48
C LEU A 68 13.69 6.99 -8.07
N GLU A 69 14.77 6.79 -7.31
CA GLU A 69 16.13 7.13 -7.75
C GLU A 69 16.51 6.38 -9.04
N LEU A 70 16.20 5.08 -9.13
CA LEU A 70 16.51 4.28 -10.33
C LEU A 70 15.56 4.54 -11.51
N ASN A 71 14.27 4.76 -11.25
CA ASN A 71 13.22 4.89 -12.27
C ASN A 71 13.04 6.31 -12.78
N SER A 72 13.68 7.31 -12.16
CA SER A 72 13.68 8.73 -12.54
C SER A 72 14.02 8.99 -14.03
N LYS A 73 14.51 7.98 -14.75
CA LYS A 73 14.92 8.09 -16.16
C LYS A 73 14.06 7.37 -17.19
N ASN A 74 13.08 6.49 -16.88
CA ASN A 74 12.67 5.52 -17.92
C ASN A 74 11.26 4.88 -17.94
N GLN A 75 10.17 5.46 -17.42
CA GLN A 75 8.84 4.86 -17.64
C GLN A 75 7.75 5.84 -18.06
N GLN A 76 7.50 5.92 -19.37
CA GLN A 76 6.26 6.46 -19.94
C GLN A 76 5.17 5.38 -19.90
N ASN A 77 4.69 5.03 -18.70
CA ASN A 77 3.47 4.24 -18.61
C ASN A 77 2.28 5.15 -18.92
N LYS A 78 1.26 4.62 -19.60
CA LYS A 78 0.03 5.36 -19.88
C LYS A 78 -0.69 5.66 -18.56
N ILE A 79 -0.90 6.94 -18.29
CA ILE A 79 -1.59 7.41 -17.07
C ILE A 79 -3.01 7.78 -17.45
N TYR A 80 -3.99 7.24 -16.72
CA TYR A 80 -5.39 7.65 -16.82
C TYR A 80 -5.71 8.61 -15.70
N LYS A 81 -6.36 9.72 -16.00
CA LYS A 81 -6.76 10.74 -15.02
C LYS A 81 -8.23 11.08 -15.18
N PHE A 82 -8.95 11.12 -14.07
CA PHE A 82 -10.31 11.63 -13.98
C PHE A 82 -10.31 12.74 -12.93
N GLU A 83 -10.64 13.96 -13.33
CA GLU A 83 -10.62 15.12 -12.42
C GLU A 83 -11.63 14.97 -11.29
N ARG A 84 -12.86 14.55 -11.64
CA ARG A 84 -13.96 14.37 -10.71
C ARG A 84 -14.92 13.30 -11.22
N ILE A 85 -15.27 12.36 -10.33
CA ILE A 85 -16.31 11.36 -10.54
C ILE A 85 -17.37 11.58 -9.46
N GLN A 86 -18.63 11.76 -9.86
CA GLN A 86 -19.76 12.01 -8.95
C GLN A 86 -21.01 11.24 -9.38
N PRO A 87 -21.89 10.87 -8.44
CA PRO A 87 -23.22 10.31 -8.77
C PRO A 87 -24.04 11.32 -9.58
N LYS A 88 -24.99 10.82 -10.38
CA LYS A 88 -25.96 11.69 -11.07
C LYS A 88 -27.06 12.11 -10.10
N GLU A 89 -27.64 13.29 -10.32
CA GLU A 89 -28.85 13.73 -9.61
C GLU A 89 -29.93 12.63 -9.73
N ASN A 90 -30.44 12.16 -8.59
CA ASN A 90 -31.40 11.05 -8.40
C ASN A 90 -30.85 9.60 -8.42
N ASN A 91 -29.55 9.36 -8.60
CA ASN A 91 -28.98 8.02 -8.47
C ASN A 91 -27.93 7.95 -7.36
N TYR A 92 -28.03 6.94 -6.49
CA TYR A 92 -27.01 6.65 -5.47
C TYR A 92 -25.65 6.24 -6.04
N CYS A 93 -25.56 5.95 -7.34
CA CYS A 93 -24.32 5.58 -8.01
C CYS A 93 -24.15 6.31 -9.34
N SER A 94 -22.91 6.65 -9.69
CA SER A 94 -22.56 7.21 -11.00
C SER A 94 -22.72 6.18 -12.11
N SER A 95 -22.70 6.63 -13.37
CA SER A 95 -22.46 5.71 -14.49
C SER A 95 -21.06 5.11 -14.39
N TRP A 96 -20.90 3.90 -14.91
CA TRP A 96 -19.58 3.28 -15.03
C TRP A 96 -18.70 4.03 -16.03
N HIS A 97 -17.53 4.46 -15.59
CA HIS A 97 -16.48 5.00 -16.44
C HIS A 97 -15.57 3.86 -16.88
N ARG A 98 -15.58 3.54 -18.19
CA ARG A 98 -14.77 2.46 -18.76
C ARG A 98 -13.43 2.96 -19.26
N ILE A 99 -12.35 2.33 -18.83
CA ILE A 99 -11.04 2.50 -19.45
C ILE A 99 -11.00 1.64 -20.72
N LYS A 100 -10.68 2.26 -21.86
CA LYS A 100 -10.75 1.61 -23.18
C LYS A 100 -9.66 0.56 -23.37
N ASP A 101 -8.49 0.79 -22.81
CA ASP A 101 -7.35 -0.11 -22.97
C ASP A 101 -7.36 -1.21 -21.91
N GLU A 102 -6.76 -2.34 -22.27
CA GLU A 102 -6.45 -3.41 -21.34
C GLU A 102 -5.23 -3.01 -20.50
N ILE A 103 -5.36 -2.99 -19.17
CA ILE A 103 -4.30 -2.50 -18.28
C ILE A 103 -3.61 -3.68 -17.60
N SER A 104 -2.28 -3.62 -17.52
CA SER A 104 -1.51 -4.58 -16.72
C SER A 104 -1.68 -4.30 -15.23
N LEU A 105 -2.27 -5.23 -14.47
CA LEU A 105 -2.46 -5.11 -13.03
C LEU A 105 -1.14 -4.93 -12.28
N SER A 106 -0.05 -5.49 -12.79
CA SER A 106 1.29 -5.31 -12.23
C SER A 106 1.75 -3.84 -12.17
N ASN A 107 1.12 -2.96 -12.95
CA ASN A 107 1.44 -1.54 -13.03
C ASN A 107 0.22 -0.68 -12.66
N THR A 108 -0.76 -1.25 -11.97
CA THR A 108 -1.96 -0.53 -11.56
C THR A 108 -1.83 0.10 -10.18
N TYR A 109 -1.18 1.25 -10.16
CA TYR A 109 -1.13 2.14 -9.01
C TYR A 109 -2.26 3.14 -9.10
N ILE A 110 -2.99 3.33 -8.01
CA ILE A 110 -4.10 4.28 -7.94
C ILE A 110 -3.81 5.37 -6.93
N HIS A 111 -4.26 6.57 -7.27
CA HIS A 111 -4.29 7.72 -6.39
C HIS A 111 -5.64 8.40 -6.57
N PHE A 112 -6.32 8.74 -5.48
CA PHE A 112 -7.56 9.51 -5.53
C PHE A 112 -7.86 10.14 -4.16
N THR A 113 -8.67 11.20 -4.17
CA THR A 113 -9.27 11.76 -2.95
C THR A 113 -10.75 11.42 -2.94
N ILE A 114 -11.23 10.79 -1.87
CA ILE A 114 -12.62 10.34 -1.73
C ILE A 114 -13.32 11.10 -0.60
N SER A 115 -14.59 11.47 -0.80
CA SER A 115 -15.42 12.10 0.23
C SER A 115 -15.84 11.12 1.34
N SER A 116 -16.41 11.63 2.43
CA SER A 116 -17.07 10.82 3.45
C SER A 116 -18.35 10.16 2.89
N ASN A 117 -18.77 9.06 3.52
CA ASN A 117 -20.00 8.32 3.23
C ASN A 117 -20.19 7.88 1.76
N CYS A 118 -19.11 7.60 1.04
CA CYS A 118 -19.17 7.08 -0.32
C CYS A 118 -18.25 5.88 -0.53
N SER A 119 -18.45 5.17 -1.63
CA SER A 119 -17.65 4.03 -2.03
C SER A 119 -17.20 4.20 -3.47
N LEU A 120 -15.93 3.91 -3.74
CA LEU A 120 -15.35 3.90 -5.07
C LEU A 120 -15.12 2.44 -5.49
N HIS A 121 -15.76 2.04 -6.58
CA HIS A 121 -15.82 0.68 -7.08
C HIS A 121 -14.94 0.56 -8.31
N PHE A 122 -14.09 -0.46 -8.32
CA PHE A 122 -13.27 -0.87 -9.46
C PHE A 122 -13.68 -2.27 -9.87
N HIS A 123 -14.22 -2.41 -11.07
CA HIS A 123 -14.62 -3.70 -11.62
C HIS A 123 -13.62 -4.18 -12.67
N PHE A 124 -13.10 -5.38 -12.46
CA PHE A 124 -12.14 -6.09 -13.31
C PHE A 124 -12.89 -7.17 -14.13
N PHE A 125 -13.04 -6.94 -15.43
CA PHE A 125 -13.95 -7.71 -16.30
C PHE A 125 -13.55 -9.15 -16.48
N ASN A 126 -12.30 -9.41 -16.83
CA ASN A 126 -11.82 -10.73 -17.18
C ASN A 126 -11.86 -11.68 -15.98
N ASN A 127 -11.80 -11.13 -14.77
CA ASN A 127 -11.73 -11.91 -13.53
C ASN A 127 -12.98 -11.84 -12.67
N ASN A 128 -13.96 -11.01 -13.05
CA ASN A 128 -15.18 -10.79 -12.30
C ASN A 128 -14.89 -10.45 -10.82
N ILE A 129 -13.90 -9.58 -10.60
CA ILE A 129 -13.52 -9.08 -9.28
C ILE A 129 -13.95 -7.63 -9.19
N GLU A 130 -14.60 -7.28 -8.09
CA GLU A 130 -14.95 -5.92 -7.74
C GLU A 130 -14.18 -5.50 -6.49
N LEU A 131 -13.28 -4.53 -6.61
CA LEU A 131 -12.57 -3.95 -5.49
C LEU A 131 -13.22 -2.63 -5.09
N VAL A 132 -13.67 -2.54 -3.85
CA VAL A 132 -14.44 -1.39 -3.35
C VAL A 132 -13.69 -0.71 -2.22
N TYR A 133 -13.40 0.56 -2.38
CA TYR A 133 -12.85 1.41 -1.32
C TYR A 133 -13.98 2.23 -0.72
N SER A 134 -14.34 1.97 0.54
CA SER A 134 -15.54 2.53 1.17
C SER A 134 -15.23 3.39 2.39
N THR A 135 -15.70 4.64 2.40
CA THR A 135 -15.71 5.49 3.60
C THR A 135 -17.00 5.33 4.42
N LYS A 136 -18.02 4.62 3.90
CA LYS A 136 -19.26 4.31 4.61
C LYS A 136 -19.01 3.39 5.81
N THR A 137 -19.74 3.60 6.91
CA THR A 137 -19.85 2.63 7.99
C THR A 137 -20.52 1.37 7.45
N MET A 138 -19.72 0.31 7.34
CA MET A 138 -20.03 -0.89 6.56
C MET A 138 -21.24 -1.68 7.08
N HIS A 139 -22.23 -1.90 6.20
CA HIS A 139 -23.22 -2.99 6.29
C HIS A 139 -23.14 -3.97 5.10
N ASP A 140 -22.35 -3.65 4.06
CA ASP A 140 -22.21 -4.52 2.89
C ASP A 140 -21.36 -5.76 3.20
N LEU A 141 -21.88 -6.94 2.87
CA LEU A 141 -21.15 -8.20 3.02
C LEU A 141 -20.13 -8.37 1.89
N GLU A 142 -18.89 -8.72 2.24
CA GLU A 142 -17.91 -9.19 1.26
C GLU A 142 -18.41 -10.48 0.60
N THR A 143 -18.26 -10.57 -0.71
CA THR A 143 -18.61 -11.78 -1.46
C THR A 143 -17.35 -12.42 -2.05
N LEU A 144 -17.50 -13.53 -2.77
CA LEU A 144 -16.36 -14.16 -3.46
C LEU A 144 -15.71 -13.18 -4.47
N THR A 145 -16.54 -12.38 -5.14
CA THR A 145 -16.15 -11.45 -6.21
C THR A 145 -15.94 -10.02 -5.71
N LYS A 146 -16.75 -9.55 -4.75
CA LYS A 146 -16.69 -8.19 -4.18
C LYS A 146 -15.82 -8.16 -2.94
N LYS A 147 -14.70 -7.43 -3.02
CA LYS A 147 -13.69 -7.24 -1.97
C LYS A 147 -13.72 -5.80 -1.49
N ILE A 148 -13.82 -5.59 -0.18
CA ILE A 148 -14.10 -4.27 0.38
C ILE A 148 -12.95 -3.84 1.28
N ILE A 149 -12.43 -2.64 1.03
CA ILE A 149 -11.42 -2.00 1.85
C ILE A 149 -12.10 -0.89 2.64
N PRO A 150 -12.31 -1.06 3.96
CA PRO A 150 -12.92 -0.04 4.80
C PRO A 150 -11.90 1.07 5.06
N LEU A 151 -12.16 2.24 4.47
CA LEU A 151 -11.34 3.43 4.66
C LEU A 151 -11.67 4.18 5.97
N LYS A 152 -12.90 3.99 6.48
CA LYS A 152 -13.51 4.60 7.69
C LYS A 152 -13.34 6.13 7.81
N GLY A 153 -14.45 6.87 7.87
CA GLY A 153 -14.45 8.24 8.38
C GLY A 153 -14.42 9.35 7.33
N SER A 154 -13.59 10.37 7.58
CA SER A 154 -13.54 11.66 6.88
C SER A 154 -12.99 11.55 5.45
N PRO A 155 -13.20 12.58 4.60
CA PRO A 155 -12.55 12.65 3.30
C PRO A 155 -11.03 12.45 3.42
N ARG A 156 -10.46 11.66 2.53
CA ARG A 156 -9.03 11.33 2.57
C ARG A 156 -8.46 10.99 1.20
N GLN A 157 -7.16 11.18 1.07
CA GLN A 157 -6.38 10.70 -0.05
C GLN A 157 -6.08 9.21 0.12
N VAL A 158 -6.11 8.47 -0.98
CA VAL A 158 -5.83 7.03 -1.02
C VAL A 158 -4.77 6.78 -2.09
N ASN A 159 -3.70 6.09 -1.72
CA ASN A 159 -2.60 5.72 -2.62
C ASN A 159 -2.39 4.21 -2.52
N ARG A 160 -2.72 3.45 -3.56
CA ARG A 160 -2.77 1.98 -3.46
C ARG A 160 -2.22 1.27 -4.67
N TYR A 161 -1.69 0.07 -4.42
CA TYR A 161 -1.32 -0.86 -5.46
C TYR A 161 -2.38 -1.96 -5.52
N MET A 162 -3.26 -1.88 -6.52
CA MET A 162 -4.50 -2.69 -6.56
C MET A 162 -4.23 -4.19 -6.57
N LEU A 163 -3.21 -4.66 -7.29
CA LEU A 163 -2.87 -6.08 -7.33
C LEU A 163 -2.58 -6.63 -5.93
N ILE A 164 -1.82 -5.88 -5.12
CA ILE A 164 -1.48 -6.30 -3.76
C ILE A 164 -2.72 -6.37 -2.89
N ASP A 165 -3.56 -5.34 -2.95
CA ASP A 165 -4.80 -5.32 -2.17
C ASP A 165 -5.69 -6.53 -2.52
N ILE A 166 -5.85 -6.85 -3.79
CA ILE A 166 -6.62 -8.03 -4.23
C ILE A 166 -5.97 -9.34 -3.76
N GLU A 167 -4.67 -9.53 -3.99
CA GLU A 167 -3.96 -10.76 -3.61
C GLU A 167 -3.99 -11.01 -2.10
N LYS A 168 -3.87 -9.93 -1.30
CA LYS A 168 -3.92 -10.00 0.17
C LYS A 168 -5.33 -10.28 0.68
N LEU A 169 -6.36 -9.65 0.11
CA LEU A 169 -7.76 -9.91 0.46
C LEU A 169 -8.20 -11.33 0.06
N MET A 170 -7.76 -11.82 -1.10
CA MET A 170 -8.06 -13.18 -1.57
C MET A 170 -7.17 -14.27 -0.96
N ARG A 171 -6.06 -13.88 -0.31
CA ARG A 171 -5.01 -14.79 0.19
C ARG A 171 -4.47 -15.74 -0.89
N LYS A 172 -4.39 -15.26 -2.13
CA LYS A 172 -3.95 -16.02 -3.30
C LYS A 172 -3.18 -15.11 -4.26
N ILE A 173 -2.10 -15.64 -4.84
CA ILE A 173 -1.37 -14.97 -5.93
C ILE A 173 -2.19 -15.07 -7.21
N LEU A 174 -2.37 -13.95 -7.90
CA LEU A 174 -3.09 -13.91 -9.16
C LEU A 174 -2.13 -14.16 -10.32
N PHE A 175 -2.52 -15.04 -11.24
CA PHE A 175 -1.68 -15.42 -12.39
C PHE A 175 -1.92 -14.52 -13.61
N PHE A 176 -3.05 -13.83 -13.68
CA PHE A 176 -3.41 -12.99 -14.82
C PHE A 176 -2.79 -11.60 -14.65
N ARG A 177 -2.29 -11.06 -15.76
CA ARG A 177 -1.58 -9.78 -15.74
C ARG A 177 -2.38 -8.64 -16.34
N ARG A 178 -3.43 -8.87 -17.12
CA ARG A 178 -4.16 -7.80 -17.84
C ARG A 178 -5.68 -7.90 -17.69
N ASP A 179 -6.34 -6.74 -17.55
CA ASP A 179 -7.79 -6.65 -17.41
C ASP A 179 -8.33 -5.31 -17.92
N PHE A 180 -9.63 -5.28 -18.26
CA PHE A 180 -10.37 -4.04 -18.46
C PHE A 180 -10.94 -3.56 -17.12
N ILE A 181 -10.84 -2.25 -16.88
CA ILE A 181 -11.28 -1.64 -15.62
C ILE A 181 -12.47 -0.72 -15.89
N LYS A 182 -13.53 -0.88 -15.11
CA LYS A 182 -14.58 0.15 -14.96
C LYS A 182 -14.56 0.73 -13.56
N ILE A 183 -14.87 2.01 -13.47
CA ILE A 183 -14.87 2.78 -12.23
C ILE A 183 -16.27 3.35 -12.00
N GLN A 184 -16.77 3.26 -10.78
CA GLN A 184 -18.05 3.86 -10.36
C GLN A 184 -17.92 4.39 -8.95
N ILE A 185 -18.55 5.53 -8.66
CA ILE A 185 -18.72 6.00 -7.29
C ILE A 185 -20.17 5.80 -6.85
N CYS A 186 -20.37 5.36 -5.62
CA CYS A 186 -21.68 5.22 -5.01
C CYS A 186 -21.74 6.00 -3.68
N GLY A 187 -22.70 6.90 -3.54
CA GLY A 187 -22.88 7.79 -2.39
C GLY A 187 -23.99 8.79 -2.63
N ASP A 188 -24.11 9.76 -1.73
CA ASP A 188 -25.06 10.86 -1.86
C ASP A 188 -24.67 11.80 -3.00
N THR A 189 -25.57 12.71 -3.41
CA THR A 189 -25.34 13.65 -4.52
C THR A 189 -24.13 14.57 -4.32
N GLN A 190 -23.72 14.81 -3.06
CA GLN A 190 -22.53 15.59 -2.72
C GLN A 190 -21.23 14.76 -2.73
N SER A 191 -21.34 13.43 -2.88
CA SER A 191 -20.19 12.54 -2.87
C SER A 191 -19.35 12.71 -4.13
N SER A 192 -18.04 12.73 -3.96
CA SER A 192 -17.12 12.83 -5.09
C SER A 192 -15.83 12.07 -4.86
N ALA A 193 -15.28 11.54 -5.95
CA ALA A 193 -13.90 11.08 -6.03
C ALA A 193 -13.15 12.02 -6.96
N ASN A 194 -12.18 12.73 -6.42
CA ASN A 194 -11.41 13.75 -7.11
C ASN A 194 -10.01 13.22 -7.42
N GLN A 195 -9.46 13.67 -8.56
CA GLN A 195 -8.11 13.34 -9.01
C GLN A 195 -7.85 11.84 -9.04
N VAL A 196 -8.75 11.06 -9.64
CA VAL A 196 -8.56 9.61 -9.79
C VAL A 196 -7.50 9.38 -10.86
N ILE A 197 -6.30 9.00 -10.44
CA ILE A 197 -5.14 8.72 -11.27
C ILE A 197 -4.85 7.23 -11.22
N ILE A 198 -4.65 6.60 -12.38
CA ILE A 198 -4.34 5.18 -12.52
C ILE A 198 -3.08 5.02 -13.37
N GLY A 199 -2.12 4.23 -12.87
CA GLY A 199 -0.89 3.85 -13.58
C GLY A 199 0.36 4.65 -13.22
N ASN A 200 0.26 5.64 -12.31
CA ASN A 200 1.40 6.49 -11.95
C ASN A 200 2.24 5.85 -10.83
N GLN A 201 3.25 5.07 -11.20
CA GLN A 201 4.17 4.42 -10.26
C GLN A 201 4.98 5.43 -9.45
N THR A 202 5.51 6.48 -10.08
CA THR A 202 6.32 7.51 -9.41
C THR A 202 5.54 8.16 -8.27
N LEU A 203 4.27 8.49 -8.52
CA LEU A 203 3.41 9.05 -7.48
C LEU A 203 3.19 8.05 -6.33
N TYR A 204 2.96 6.77 -6.65
CA TYR A 204 2.81 5.74 -5.61
C TYR A 204 4.08 5.54 -4.79
N ASP A 205 5.24 5.41 -5.43
CA ASP A 205 6.53 5.26 -4.74
C ASP A 205 6.82 6.49 -3.84
N GLN A 206 6.52 7.71 -4.30
CA GLN A 206 6.64 8.93 -3.48
C GLN A 206 5.73 8.90 -2.26
N GLN A 207 4.45 8.58 -2.44
CA GLN A 207 3.48 8.56 -1.35
C GLN A 207 3.78 7.45 -0.35
N ALA A 208 4.19 6.27 -0.80
CA ALA A 208 4.59 5.16 0.06
C ALA A 208 5.82 5.51 0.91
N PHE A 209 6.81 6.21 0.33
CA PHE A 209 7.93 6.74 1.09
C PHE A 209 7.48 7.75 2.15
N TYR A 210 6.66 8.74 1.78
CA TYR A 210 6.17 9.74 2.73
C TYR A 210 5.33 9.14 3.86
N SER A 211 4.45 8.19 3.57
CA SER A 211 3.65 7.50 4.58
C SER A 211 4.50 6.74 5.58
N ALA A 212 5.52 6.00 5.11
CA ALA A 212 6.48 5.31 5.97
C ALA A 212 7.25 6.29 6.86
N THR A 213 7.79 7.37 6.29
CA THR A 213 8.56 8.39 7.02
C THR A 213 7.70 9.10 8.05
N ARG A 214 6.48 9.50 7.69
CA ARG A 214 5.53 10.16 8.58
C ARG A 214 5.18 9.26 9.75
N TRP A 215 4.93 7.98 9.51
CA TRP A 215 4.68 7.03 10.59
C TRP A 215 5.89 6.89 11.51
N LEU A 216 7.10 6.74 10.96
CA LEU A 216 8.31 6.60 11.77
C LEU A 216 8.57 7.85 12.63
N LEU A 217 8.41 9.06 12.08
CA LEU A 217 8.54 10.30 12.84
C LEU A 217 7.53 10.40 13.99
N ASN A 218 6.28 10.03 13.73
CA ASN A 218 5.19 10.16 14.71
C ASN A 218 5.19 9.06 15.78
N ASN A 219 5.93 7.96 15.58
CA ASN A 219 5.94 6.81 16.48
C ASN A 219 7.33 6.58 17.11
N GLN A 220 8.23 7.56 17.02
CA GLN A 220 9.50 7.54 17.75
C GLN A 220 9.26 7.96 19.20
N ASP A 221 9.75 7.16 20.14
CA ASP A 221 9.73 7.52 21.55
C ASP A 221 10.62 8.73 21.82
N LEU A 222 10.07 9.75 22.48
CA LEU A 222 10.75 11.03 22.68
C LEU A 222 11.90 10.95 23.69
N GLN A 223 11.88 9.99 24.62
CA GLN A 223 12.90 9.87 25.67
C GLN A 223 14.09 9.04 25.20
N THR A 224 13.83 7.91 24.55
CA THR A 224 14.84 6.91 24.17
C THR A 224 15.22 6.98 22.70
N GLY A 225 14.42 7.64 21.86
CA GLY A 225 14.56 7.59 20.40
C GLY A 225 14.15 6.24 19.81
N CYS A 226 13.63 5.31 20.61
CA CYS A 226 13.26 3.99 20.14
C CYS A 226 11.94 3.94 19.36
N TRP A 227 11.88 3.06 18.37
CA TRP A 227 10.60 2.47 17.92
C TRP A 227 10.38 1.16 18.67
N PHE A 228 9.57 1.22 19.72
CA PHE A 228 9.28 0.05 20.55
C PHE A 228 8.47 -1.01 19.79
N ILE A 229 8.91 -2.26 19.90
CA ILE A 229 8.23 -3.41 19.33
C ILE A 229 7.48 -4.11 20.46
N HIS A 230 6.15 -4.09 20.37
CA HIS A 230 5.24 -4.58 21.40
C HIS A 230 4.89 -6.08 21.28
N VAL A 231 5.62 -6.82 20.46
CA VAL A 231 5.37 -8.24 20.19
C VAL A 231 6.43 -9.10 20.85
N LYS A 232 6.00 -10.14 21.55
CA LYS A 232 6.90 -11.10 22.20
C LYS A 232 7.78 -11.79 21.16
N ARG A 233 9.09 -11.80 21.40
CA ARG A 233 10.06 -12.43 20.52
C ARG A 233 10.87 -13.47 21.28
N ASN A 234 10.71 -14.74 20.88
CA ASN A 234 11.44 -15.86 21.45
C ASN A 234 12.59 -16.29 20.51
N TYR A 235 13.68 -16.76 21.11
CA TYR A 235 14.90 -17.28 20.47
C TYR A 235 15.34 -18.59 21.14
N GLY A 236 16.17 -19.36 20.43
CA GLY A 236 16.70 -20.64 20.89
C GLY A 236 15.76 -21.84 20.68
N HIS A 237 16.29 -23.05 20.85
CA HIS A 237 15.48 -24.27 20.89
C HIS A 237 14.48 -24.17 22.06
N HIS A 238 13.25 -24.62 21.83
CA HIS A 238 12.17 -24.60 22.84
C HIS A 238 11.88 -23.23 23.50
N THR A 239 12.13 -22.11 22.82
CA THR A 239 11.80 -20.75 23.31
C THR A 239 12.49 -20.34 24.62
N GLN A 240 13.67 -20.89 24.89
CA GLN A 240 14.45 -20.66 26.11
C GLN A 240 14.73 -19.18 26.40
N TYR A 241 14.95 -18.38 25.36
CA TYR A 241 15.22 -16.95 25.50
C TYR A 241 14.08 -16.14 24.93
N HIS A 242 13.64 -15.11 25.65
CA HIS A 242 12.64 -14.18 25.16
C HIS A 242 13.05 -12.75 25.46
N LEU A 243 12.78 -11.86 24.51
CA LEU A 243 12.95 -10.43 24.74
C LEU A 243 11.81 -9.94 25.63
N ARG A 244 12.17 -9.14 26.63
CA ARG A 244 11.20 -8.41 27.44
C ARG A 244 10.44 -7.43 26.55
N ASN A 245 9.13 -7.40 26.69
CA ASN A 245 8.25 -6.53 25.92
C ASN A 245 8.02 -5.21 26.68
N PRO A 246 8.13 -4.02 26.06
CA PRO A 246 8.61 -3.76 24.69
C PRO A 246 10.14 -3.82 24.57
N TRP A 247 10.63 -4.09 23.36
CA TRP A 247 12.06 -4.10 23.03
C TRP A 247 12.39 -3.20 21.84
N CYS A 248 13.63 -2.71 21.78
CA CYS A 248 14.16 -1.94 20.66
C CYS A 248 15.06 -2.82 19.77
N SER A 249 15.14 -2.50 18.48
CA SER A 249 16.03 -3.19 17.54
C SER A 249 17.06 -2.22 16.94
N ALA A 250 18.34 -2.56 17.02
CA ALA A 250 19.40 -1.80 16.35
C ALA A 250 19.18 -1.72 14.83
N MET A 251 18.60 -2.75 14.21
CA MET A 251 18.25 -2.73 12.79
C MET A 251 17.10 -1.76 12.50
N ALA A 252 16.09 -1.65 13.37
CA ALA A 252 15.05 -0.64 13.23
C ALA A 252 15.65 0.77 13.29
N GLN A 253 16.54 1.00 14.25
CA GLN A 253 17.24 2.28 14.42
C GLN A 253 18.09 2.64 13.20
N GLY A 254 18.93 1.72 12.74
CA GLY A 254 19.85 1.96 11.63
C GLY A 254 19.14 2.22 10.29
N LEU A 255 17.99 1.58 10.05
CA LEU A 255 17.19 1.85 8.85
C LEU A 255 16.56 3.24 8.88
N PHE A 256 16.05 3.69 10.03
CA PHE A 256 15.49 5.04 10.13
C PHE A 256 16.56 6.13 10.05
N CYS A 257 17.75 5.91 10.62
CA CYS A 257 18.84 6.89 10.53
C CYS A 257 19.20 7.24 9.07
N TRP A 258 18.87 6.37 8.12
CA TRP A 258 19.03 6.65 6.71
C TRP A 258 18.01 7.64 6.12
N TYR A 259 16.82 7.72 6.72
CA TYR A 259 15.79 8.68 6.30
C TYR A 259 16.11 10.13 6.70
N LYS A 260 17.07 10.33 7.62
CA LYS A 260 17.56 11.65 8.06
C LYS A 260 18.73 12.09 7.18
#